data_AF-A0A7X3XC87-F1
#
_entry.id   AF-A0A7X3XC87-F1
#
_cell.length_a   1.000
_cell.length_b   1.000
_cell.length_c   1.000
_cell.angle_alpha   90.00
_cell.angle_beta   90.00
_cell.angle_gamma   90.00
#
_symmetry.space_group_name_H-M   'P 1'
#
loop_
_entity.id
_entity.type
_entity.pdbx_description
1 polymer ?
#
loop_
_entity_poly.entity_id
_entity_poly.type
_entity_poly.pdbx_seq_one_letter_code
_entity_poly.pdbx_strand_id
1 'polypeptide(L)' 'MTLLRSVRLHIAFVITNLRGSGSDRVLLKTADGLIGLGHRVDIVLLTPGIRKPQEIPTAARPVLSESASDGELSI' A
#
# COMPACT_ATOMS: atom_id res chain seq x y z
N MET A 1 -30.86 -7.41 3.68
CA MET A 1 -29.53 -7.00 3.14
C MET A 1 -28.49 -7.35 4.19
N THR A 2 -27.81 -8.48 4.01
CA THR A 2 -26.87 -9.02 5.00
C THR A 2 -25.62 -8.13 4.99
N LEU A 3 -25.39 -7.38 6.07
CA LEU A 3 -24.15 -6.68 6.34
C LEU A 3 -23.02 -7.73 6.39
N LEU A 4 -22.36 -8.00 5.26
CA LEU A 4 -21.04 -8.61 5.30
C LEU A 4 -20.17 -7.64 6.10
N ARG A 5 -19.88 -7.98 7.36
CA ARG A 5 -18.82 -7.33 8.14
C ARG A 5 -17.62 -7.25 7.22
N SER A 6 -17.18 -6.03 6.90
CA SER A 6 -16.02 -5.83 6.03
C SER A 6 -14.81 -6.45 6.72
N VAL A 7 -14.43 -7.66 6.29
CA VAL A 7 -13.31 -8.39 6.87
C VAL A 7 -12.04 -7.74 6.34
N ARG A 8 -11.36 -6.94 7.18
CA ARG A 8 -10.07 -6.37 6.84
C ARG A 8 -8.99 -7.45 6.89
N LEU A 9 -8.71 -8.03 5.72
CA LEU A 9 -7.64 -9.00 5.52
C LEU A 9 -6.26 -8.33 5.40
N HIS A 10 -5.24 -9.10 5.79
CA HIS A 10 -3.84 -8.80 5.49
C HIS A 10 -3.35 -9.82 4.45
N ILE A 11 -2.97 -9.32 3.28
CA ILE A 11 -2.66 -10.12 2.08
C ILE A 11 -1.21 -9.84 1.68
N ALA A 12 -0.42 -10.88 1.45
CA ALA A 12 0.95 -10.75 0.96
C ALA A 12 1.07 -11.31 -0.47
N PHE A 13 1.49 -10.47 -1.41
CA PHE A 13 1.87 -10.90 -2.76
C PHE A 13 3.36 -11.22 -2.80
N VAL A 14 3.70 -12.48 -2.97
CA VAL A 14 5.09 -12.93 -3.09
C VAL A 14 5.43 -13.10 -4.56
N ILE A 15 6.39 -12.32 -5.03
CA ILE A 15 6.84 -12.31 -6.42
C ILE A 15 8.34 -12.53 -6.50
N THR A 16 8.81 -13.20 -7.54
CA THR A 16 10.22 -13.52 -7.76
C THR A 16 10.91 -12.54 -8.72
N ASN A 17 10.13 -11.70 -9.40
CA ASN A 17 10.65 -10.68 -10.29
C ASN A 17 9.63 -9.53 -10.48
N LEU A 18 10.14 -8.32 -10.69
CA LEU A 18 9.40 -7.13 -11.12
C LEU A 18 10.09 -6.65 -12.41
N ARG A 19 9.57 -7.06 -13.57
CA ARG A 19 10.11 -6.65 -14.89
C ARG A 19 9.29 -5.56 -15.56
N GLY A 20 8.24 -5.06 -14.89
CA GLY A 20 7.28 -4.14 -15.48
C GLY A 20 6.40 -4.80 -16.55
N SER A 21 6.29 -6.13 -16.50
CA SER A 21 5.50 -6.93 -17.44
C SER A 21 4.00 -6.68 -17.27
N GLY A 22 3.19 -7.18 -18.22
CA GLY A 22 1.73 -7.05 -18.14
C GLY A 22 1.15 -7.63 -16.86
N SER A 23 1.68 -8.76 -16.38
CA SER A 23 1.27 -9.37 -15.11
C SER A 23 1.62 -8.53 -13.89
N ASP A 24 2.75 -7.81 -13.93
CA ASP A 24 3.19 -6.96 -12.81
C ASP A 24 2.23 -5.77 -12.65
N ARG A 25 1.81 -5.18 -13.78
CA ARG A 25 0.83 -4.08 -13.79
C ARG A 25 -0.54 -4.51 -13.29
N VAL A 26 -0.97 -5.73 -13.64
CA VAL A 26 -2.23 -6.29 -13.13
C VAL A 26 -2.13 -6.51 -11.63
N LEU A 27 -1.03 -7.10 -11.14
CA LEU A 27 -0.81 -7.34 -9.72
C LEU A 27 -0.85 -6.04 -8.91
N LEU A 28 -0.15 -4.99 -9.37
CA LEU A 28 -0.16 -3.68 -8.72
C LEU A 28 -1.55 -3.07 -8.71
N LYS A 29 -2.28 -3.12 -9.84
CA LYS A 29 -3.65 -2.61 -9.91
C LYS A 29 -4.62 -3.38 -9.00
N THR A 30 -4.43 -4.70 -8.86
CA THR A 30 -5.21 -5.52 -7.92
C THR A 30 -4.87 -5.16 -6.47
N ALA A 31 -3.60 -4.95 -6.15
CA ALA A 31 -3.17 -4.50 -4.82
C ALA A 31 -3.81 -3.15 -4.45
N ASP A 32 -3.81 -2.19 -5.38
CA ASP A 32 -4.44 -0.89 -5.18
C ASP A 32 -5.96 -1.03 -4.92
N GLY A 33 -6.64 -1.90 -5.67
CA GLY A 33 -8.05 -2.20 -5.45
C GLY A 33 -8.32 -2.77 -4.05
N LEU A 34 -7.48 -3.69 -3.58
CA LEU A 34 -7.60 -4.29 -2.25
C LEU A 34 -7.33 -3.28 -1.13
N ILE A 35 -6.36 -2.37 -1.32
CA ILE A 35 -6.10 -1.27 -0.40
C ILE A 35 -7.30 -0.31 -0.35
N GLY A 36 -7.87 0.03 -1.50
CA GLY A 36 -9.08 0.86 -1.60
C GLY A 36 -10.30 0.25 -0.88
N LEU A 37 -10.36 -1.07 -0.77
CA LEU A 37 -11.39 -1.80 0.00
C LEU A 37 -11.07 -1.87 1.51
N GLY A 38 -9.93 -1.34 1.95
CA GLY A 38 -9.51 -1.30 3.36
C GLY A 38 -8.71 -2.53 3.82
N HIS A 39 -8.20 -3.35 2.90
CA HIS A 39 -7.28 -4.43 3.21
C HIS A 39 -5.86 -3.91 3.36
N ARG A 40 -5.05 -4.61 4.16
CA ARG A 40 -3.61 -4.39 4.19
C ARG A 40 -2.95 -5.29 3.14
N VAL A 41 -2.13 -4.72 2.27
CA VAL A 41 -1.41 -5.47 1.23
C VAL A 41 0.08 -5.24 1.37
N ASP A 42 0.86 -6.31 1.43
CA ASP A 42 2.32 -6.29 1.37
C ASP A 42 2.80 -6.95 0.07
N ILE A 43 3.79 -6.37 -0.60
CA ILE A 43 4.41 -6.95 -1.80
C ILE A 43 5.84 -7.35 -1.44
N VAL A 44 6.13 -8.65 -1.53
CA VAL A 44 7.41 -9.25 -1.16
C VAL A 44 8.14 -9.68 -2.43
N LEU A 45 9.27 -9.03 -2.71
CA LEU A 45 10.15 -9.42 -3.81
C LEU A 45 11.21 -10.41 -3.32
N LEU A 46 11.14 -11.65 -3.81
CA LEU A 46 12.14 -12.67 -3.57
C LEU A 46 13.31 -12.47 -4.55
N THR A 47 14.35 -11.79 -4.08
CA THR A 47 15.60 -11.65 -4.82
C THR A 47 16.46 -12.90 -4.62
N PRO A 48 16.78 -13.69 -5.67
CA PRO A 48 17.66 -14.83 -5.53
C PRO A 48 19.05 -14.35 -5.06
N GLY A 49 19.48 -14.81 -3.89
CA GLY A 49 20.79 -14.48 -3.31
C GLY A 49 20.77 -13.51 -2.13
N ILE A 50 19.63 -12.86 -1.81
CA ILE A 50 19.51 -12.00 -0.62
C ILE A 50 18.76 -12.76 0.47
N ARG A 51 19.45 -13.13 1.56
CA ARG A 51 18.89 -13.89 2.70
C ARG A 51 17.87 -13.13 3.55
N LYS A 52 17.48 -11.91 3.16
CA LYS A 52 16.51 -11.09 3.89
C LYS A 52 15.51 -10.46 2.93
N PRO A 53 14.20 -10.61 3.16
CA PRO A 53 13.19 -9.83 2.45
C PRO A 53 13.51 -8.34 2.61
N GLN A 54 13.64 -7.61 1.51
CA GLN A 54 13.55 -6.15 1.56
C GLN A 54 12.09 -5.81 1.71
N GLU A 55 11.69 -5.32 2.89
CA GLU A 55 10.43 -4.60 3.04
C GLU A 55 10.53 -3.35 2.18
N ILE A 56 9.70 -3.28 1.14
CA ILE A 56 9.54 -2.05 0.36
C ILE A 56 8.65 -1.14 1.21
N PRO A 57 9.13 0.04 1.66
CA PRO A 57 8.29 0.96 2.41
C PRO A 57 7.15 1.44 1.50
N THR A 58 5.91 1.10 1.85
CA THR A 58 4.71 1.67 1.24
C THR A 58 4.62 3.16 1.63
N ALA A 59 5.36 4.00 0.92
CA ALA A 59 5.22 5.44 0.98
C ALA A 59 4.02 5.86 0.14
N ALA A 60 2.83 5.88 0.74
CA ALA A 60 1.69 6.65 0.24
C ALA A 60 0.68 6.92 1.36
N ARG A 61 1.14 7.55 2.44
CA ARG A 61 0.24 8.39 3.25
C ARG A 61 0.36 9.81 2.68
N PRO A 62 -0.71 10.44 2.19
CA PRO A 62 -0.69 11.88 1.99
C PRO A 62 -0.47 12.50 3.37
N VAL A 63 0.70 13.11 3.58
CA VAL A 63 0.88 14.05 4.66
C VAL A 63 0.09 15.28 4.23
N LEU A 64 -1.16 15.38 4.69
CA LEU A 64 -1.79 16.68 4.83
C LEU A 64 -0.96 17.40 5.89
N SER A 65 0.02 18.18 5.44
CA SER A 65 0.60 19.25 6.25
C SER A 65 -0.47 20.33 6.38
N GLU A 66 -1.44 20.10 7.26
CA GLU A 66 -2.20 21.20 7.85
C GLU A 66 -1.24 21.96 8.77
N SER A 67 -0.54 22.94 8.20
CA SER A 67 -0.08 24.10 8.96
C SER A 67 -1.32 24.89 9.39
N ALA A 68 -2.03 24.38 10.38
CA ALA A 68 -2.87 25.19 11.23
C ALA A 68 -1.94 25.90 12.23
N SER A 69 -1.37 27.02 11.79
CA SER A 69 -0.87 28.03 12.71
C SER A 69 -2.03 28.98 12.97
N ASP A 70 -2.71 28.72 14.08
CA ASP A 70 -3.58 29.68 14.75
C ASP A 70 -2.79 30.95 15.08
N GLY A 71 -3.44 32.09 14.84
CA GLY A 71 -3.20 33.34 15.57
C GLY A 71 -2.11 34.25 15.00
N GLU A 72 -2.52 35.29 14.28
CA GLU A 72 -2.48 36.66 14.84
C GLU A 72 -3.31 37.61 13.97
N LEU A 73 -4.48 37.99 14.48
CA LEU A 73 -5.12 39.25 14.11
C LEU A 73 -4.35 40.36 14.83
N SER A 74 -3.73 41.26 14.08
CA SER A 74 -3.31 42.57 14.59
C SER A 74 -3.52 43.62 13.49
N ILE A 75 -4.51 44.49 13.79
CA ILE A 75 -4.83 45.85 13.30
C ILE A 75 -4.95 46.10 11.80
#